data_AF-A0A9D8RSM7-F1
#
_entry.id   AF-A0A9D8RSM7-F1
#
_cell.length_a   1.000
_cell.length_b   1.000
_cell.length_c   1.000
_cell.angle_alpha   90.00
_cell.angle_beta   90.00
_cell.angle_gamma   90.00
#
_symmetry.space_group_name_H-M   'P 1'
#
loop_
_entity.id
_entity.type
_entity.pdbx_description
1 polymer ?
#
loop_
_entity_poly.entity_id
_entity_poly.type
_entity_poly.pdbx_seq_one_letter_code
_entity_poly.pdbx_strand_id
1 'polypeptide(L)'
;MVKNKRNTRTDLYDLCSCYEPIEMPPEGTFDTFKEPEPTLENTSFYATEEDGKLYFYCGKTKIEVIEHFADNGKALNTLVEDVITYTAHKDVKSSRMN
;
A
#
# COMPACT_ATOMS: atom_id res chain seq x y z
N MET A 1 48.29 28.64 29.11
CA MET A 1 48.46 27.17 28.97
C MET A 1 47.43 26.48 29.85
N VAL A 2 46.37 25.92 29.27
CA VAL A 2 45.55 24.87 29.89
C VAL A 2 45.38 23.81 28.80
N LYS A 3 45.92 22.62 29.03
CA LYS A 3 45.75 21.46 28.14
C LYS A 3 44.55 20.65 28.60
N ASN A 4 44.00 19.89 27.65
CA ASN A 4 43.25 18.63 27.80
C ASN A 4 41.75 18.80 28.13
N LYS A 5 40.81 18.10 27.47
CA LYS A 5 40.84 16.74 26.91
C LYS A 5 39.90 16.67 25.70
N ARG A 6 40.32 16.01 24.62
CA ARG A 6 39.40 15.56 23.55
C ARG A 6 38.45 14.52 24.16
N ASN A 7 37.17 14.86 24.28
CA ASN A 7 36.15 13.95 24.79
C ASN A 7 35.89 12.86 23.74
N THR A 8 35.95 11.61 24.17
CA THR A 8 35.84 10.43 23.33
C THR A 8 34.39 10.16 22.98
N ARG A 9 34.11 10.11 21.67
CA ARG A 9 32.94 9.56 20.94
C ARG A 9 32.10 8.52 21.69
N THR A 10 31.23 9.00 22.57
CA THR A 10 29.91 8.44 22.89
C THR A 10 29.07 9.62 23.34
N ASP A 11 28.88 10.57 22.42
CA ASP A 11 27.86 11.58 22.58
C ASP A 11 26.55 10.80 22.43
N LEU A 12 25.95 10.40 23.55
CA LEU A 12 24.54 9.99 23.55
C LEU A 12 23.83 11.11 22.79
N TYR A 13 23.22 10.77 21.65
CA TYR A 13 22.36 11.72 20.96
C TYR A 13 21.36 12.22 22.00
N ASP A 14 21.54 13.47 22.43
CA ASP A 14 20.62 14.11 23.34
C ASP A 14 19.36 14.38 22.52
N LEU A 15 18.43 13.43 22.54
CA LEU A 15 17.14 13.56 21.86
C LEU A 15 16.41 14.84 22.30
N CYS A 16 16.72 15.37 23.48
CA CYS A 16 16.11 16.61 23.99
C CYS A 16 16.70 17.87 23.33
N SER A 17 17.88 17.78 22.68
CA SER A 17 18.44 18.88 21.88
C SER A 17 17.65 19.16 20.59
N CYS A 18 16.84 18.20 20.13
CA CYS A 18 15.99 18.33 18.94
C CYS A 18 14.55 18.72 19.26
N TYR A 19 14.20 18.88 20.54
CA TYR A 19 12.86 19.28 20.94
C TYR A 19 12.75 20.81 20.89
N GLU A 20 12.28 21.34 19.77
CA GLU A 20 11.71 22.68 19.76
C GLU A 20 10.36 22.60 20.49
N PRO A 21 10.14 23.38 21.57
CA PRO A 21 8.85 23.40 22.25
C PRO A 21 7.76 23.71 21.24
N ILE A 22 6.88 22.73 20.99
CA ILE A 22 5.72 22.94 20.13
C ILE A 22 4.88 23.99 20.85
N GLU A 23 4.69 25.16 20.24
CA GLU A 23 3.72 26.13 20.75
C GLU A 23 2.38 25.41 20.83
N MET A 24 1.83 25.26 22.05
CA MET A 24 0.52 24.66 22.20
C MET A 24 -0.44 25.51 21.39
N PRO A 25 -1.11 24.95 20.37
CA PRO A 25 -2.06 25.71 19.61
C PRO A 25 -3.17 26.18 20.56
N PRO A 26 -3.77 27.35 20.32
CA PRO A 26 -4.77 27.94 21.20
C PRO A 26 -5.89 26.92 21.49
N GLU A 27 -6.32 26.87 22.76
CA GLU A 27 -7.41 26.00 23.20
C GLU A 27 -8.62 26.19 22.28
N GLY A 28 -9.08 25.09 21.66
CA GLY A 28 -10.19 25.10 20.69
C GLY A 28 -9.82 24.69 19.26
N THR A 29 -8.56 24.33 18.99
CA THR A 29 -8.12 23.86 17.65
C THR A 29 -7.91 22.35 17.53
N PHE A 30 -8.03 21.59 18.63
CA PHE A 30 -7.84 20.14 18.65
C PHE A 30 -9.07 19.34 18.20
N ASP A 31 -10.23 19.98 18.07
CA ASP A 31 -11.53 19.30 17.98
C ASP A 31 -11.93 18.80 16.58
N THR A 32 -11.02 18.69 15.62
CA THR A 32 -11.43 18.14 14.30
C THR A 32 -10.38 17.39 13.51
N PHE A 33 -9.30 16.89 14.14
CA PHE A 33 -8.56 15.79 13.54
C PHE A 33 -9.30 14.48 13.81
N LYS A 34 -10.43 14.31 13.11
CA LYS A 34 -11.08 13.01 13.02
C LYS A 34 -10.30 12.25 11.95
N GLU A 35 -9.45 11.32 12.38
CA GLU A 35 -8.84 10.39 11.43
C GLU A 35 -9.96 9.83 10.54
N PRO A 36 -9.81 9.89 9.21
CA PRO A 36 -10.83 9.39 8.31
C PRO A 36 -11.10 7.92 8.65
N GLU A 37 -12.37 7.53 8.67
CA GLU A 37 -12.71 6.13 8.89
C GLU A 37 -11.96 5.26 7.87
N PRO A 38 -11.34 4.15 8.30
CA PRO A 38 -10.54 3.32 7.41
C PRO A 38 -11.44 2.71 6.33
N THR A 39 -11.25 3.14 5.09
CA THR A 39 -11.86 2.51 3.91
C THR A 39 -10.85 1.60 3.21
N LEU A 40 -11.32 0.74 2.32
CA LEU A 40 -10.44 -0.12 1.52
C LEU A 40 -9.44 0.72 0.73
N GLU A 41 -9.90 1.80 0.11
CA GLU A 41 -9.10 2.70 -0.73
C GLU A 41 -8.04 3.45 0.09
N ASN A 42 -8.36 3.79 1.35
CA ASN A 42 -7.47 4.56 2.21
C ASN A 42 -6.49 3.69 3.03
N THR A 43 -6.74 2.38 3.11
CA THR A 43 -5.94 1.46 3.93
C THR A 43 -5.26 0.35 3.12
N SER A 44 -5.54 0.28 1.83
CA SER A 44 -4.90 -0.69 0.95
C SER A 44 -3.87 -0.07 0.02
N PHE A 45 -2.81 -0.82 -0.23
CA PHE A 45 -1.74 -0.42 -1.14
C PHE A 45 -0.98 -1.65 -1.66
N TYR A 46 -0.24 -1.45 -2.74
CA TYR A 46 0.67 -2.46 -3.30
C TYR A 46 2.11 -2.08 -2.97
N ALA A 47 2.92 -3.07 -2.60
CA ALA A 47 4.35 -2.87 -2.37
C ALA A 47 5.15 -4.10 -2.81
N THR A 48 6.33 -3.84 -3.38
CA THR A 48 7.33 -4.88 -3.67
C THR A 48 8.23 -5.04 -2.45
N GLU A 49 8.37 -6.26 -1.94
CA GLU A 49 9.25 -6.56 -0.81
C GLU A 49 10.67 -6.98 -1.25
N GLU A 50 11.55 -7.27 -0.29
CA GLU A 50 12.94 -7.67 -0.51
C GLU A 50 13.09 -8.97 -1.32
N ASP A 51 12.07 -9.84 -1.31
CA ASP A 51 12.00 -11.05 -2.12
C ASP A 51 11.71 -10.76 -3.61
N GLY A 52 11.48 -9.50 -3.97
CA GLY A 52 11.15 -9.05 -5.32
C GLY A 52 9.70 -9.34 -5.74
N LYS A 53 8.86 -9.86 -4.84
CA LYS A 53 7.46 -10.16 -5.12
C LYS A 53 6.58 -8.97 -4.79
N LEU A 54 5.49 -8.83 -5.55
CA LEU A 54 4.47 -7.81 -5.33
C LEU A 54 3.43 -8.34 -4.33
N TYR A 55 3.11 -7.55 -3.33
CA TYR A 55 2.07 -7.86 -2.34
C TYR A 55 1.00 -6.77 -2.30
N PHE A 56 -0.24 -7.20 -2.09
CA PHE A 56 -1.36 -6.33 -1.73
C PHE A 56 -1.53 -6.33 -0.20
N TYR A 57 -1.53 -5.13 0.39
CA TYR A 57 -1.78 -4.92 1.81
C TYR A 57 -3.16 -4.30 2.00
N CYS A 58 -3.90 -4.77 3.01
CA CYS A 58 -5.12 -4.14 3.48
C CYS A 58 -5.23 -4.38 4.98
N GLY A 59 -4.96 -3.35 5.78
CA GLY A 59 -4.84 -3.48 7.23
C GLY A 59 -3.75 -4.48 7.63
N LYS A 60 -4.14 -5.59 8.29
CA LYS A 60 -3.22 -6.66 8.71
C LYS A 60 -3.09 -7.80 7.67
N THR A 61 -3.84 -7.71 6.58
CA THR A 61 -3.86 -8.73 5.53
C THR A 61 -2.78 -8.42 4.52
N LYS A 62 -1.97 -9.44 4.20
CA LYS A 62 -0.94 -9.42 3.16
C LYS A 62 -1.21 -10.56 2.19
N ILE A 63 -1.32 -10.26 0.90
CA ILE A 63 -1.64 -11.22 -0.16
C ILE A 63 -0.58 -11.10 -1.26
N GLU A 64 0.06 -12.22 -1.61
CA GLU A 64 0.99 -12.26 -2.74
C GLU A 64 0.23 -12.08 -4.06
N VAL A 65 0.68 -11.14 -4.89
CA VAL A 65 0.14 -10.91 -6.22
C VAL A 65 0.91 -11.80 -7.19
N ILE A 66 0.28 -12.92 -7.58
CA ILE A 66 0.85 -13.90 -8.52
C ILE A 66 0.63 -13.51 -9.99
N GLU A 67 -0.41 -12.73 -10.28
CA GLU A 67 -0.78 -12.30 -11.62
C GLU A 67 -1.47 -10.93 -11.53
N HIS A 68 -1.16 -10.04 -12.48
CA HIS A 68 -1.84 -8.76 -12.65
C HIS A 68 -2.43 -8.68 -14.05
N PHE A 69 -3.59 -8.03 -14.20
CA PHE A 69 -4.05 -7.63 -15.52
C PHE A 69 -3.08 -6.60 -16.07
N ALA A 70 -2.59 -6.81 -17.30
CA ALA A 70 -1.72 -5.86 -17.96
C ALA A 70 -2.37 -4.47 -18.00
N ASP A 71 -1.58 -3.40 -17.86
CA ASP A 71 -2.09 -2.01 -17.85
C ASP A 71 -2.85 -1.66 -19.14
N ASN A 72 -2.45 -2.28 -20.25
CA ASN A 72 -3.08 -2.21 -21.57
C ASN A 72 -3.84 -3.50 -21.94
N GLY A 73 -4.13 -4.34 -20.95
CA GLY A 73 -4.89 -5.57 -21.10
C GLY A 73 -6.38 -5.31 -21.28
N LYS A 74 -7.11 -6.38 -21.65
CA LYS A 74 -8.58 -6.34 -21.64
C LYS A 74 -9.06 -6.19 -20.20
N ALA A 75 -10.06 -5.33 -19.99
CA ALA A 75 -10.74 -5.25 -18.71
C ALA A 75 -11.37 -6.61 -18.35
N LEU A 76 -11.47 -6.90 -17.05
CA LEU A 76 -12.06 -8.15 -16.55
C LEU A 76 -13.45 -8.41 -17.15
N ASN A 77 -14.30 -7.39 -17.26
CA ASN A 77 -15.64 -7.56 -17.83
C ASN A 77 -15.60 -8.06 -19.27
N THR A 78 -14.70 -7.52 -20.10
CA THR A 78 -14.51 -7.96 -21.48
C THR A 78 -14.03 -9.41 -21.54
N LEU A 79 -13.15 -9.82 -20.62
CA LEU A 79 -12.71 -11.21 -20.52
C LEU A 79 -13.86 -12.15 -20.15
N VAL A 80 -14.73 -11.75 -19.23
CA VAL A 80 -15.92 -12.52 -18.85
C VAL A 80 -16.88 -12.66 -20.03
N GLU A 81 -17.14 -11.57 -20.77
CA GLU A 81 -17.95 -11.59 -21.98
C GLU A 81 -17.39 -12.52 -23.06
N ASP A 82 -16.07 -12.46 -23.29
CA ASP A 82 -15.38 -13.35 -24.23
C ASP A 82 -15.55 -14.82 -23.84
N VAL A 83 -15.44 -15.16 -22.55
CA VAL A 83 -15.60 -16.53 -22.04
C VAL A 83 -17.04 -17.02 -22.21
N ILE A 84 -18.03 -16.19 -21.86
CA ILE A 84 -19.46 -16.53 -22.04
C ILE A 84 -19.76 -16.76 -23.53
N THR A 85 -19.27 -15.86 -24.39
CA THR A 85 -19.49 -15.95 -25.83
C THR A 85 -18.82 -17.20 -26.42
N TYR A 86 -17.57 -17.47 -26.03
CA TYR A 86 -16.84 -18.66 -26.46
C TYR A 86 -17.55 -19.96 -26.06
N THR A 87 -18.01 -20.05 -24.81
CA THR A 87 -18.73 -21.23 -24.29
C THR A 87 -20.05 -21.44 -25.02
N ALA A 88 -20.86 -20.40 -25.19
CA ALA A 88 -22.11 -20.48 -25.95
C ALA A 88 -21.90 -20.94 -27.40
N HIS A 89 -20.85 -20.45 -28.08
CA HIS A 89 -20.53 -20.88 -29.44
C HIS A 89 -20.01 -22.32 -29.54
N LYS A 90 -19.33 -22.81 -28.51
CA LYS A 90 -18.85 -24.21 -28.44
C LYS A 90 -20.03 -25.18 -28.42
N ASP A 91 -21.07 -24.86 -27.65
CA ASP A 91 -22.27 -25.71 -27.54
C ASP A 91 -23.06 -25.75 -28.86
N VAL A 92 -23.16 -24.60 -29.56
CA VAL A 92 -23.83 -24.52 -30.87
C VAL A 92 -23.07 -25.27 -31.96
N LYS A 93 -21.73 -25.23 -31.97
CA LYS A 93 -20.93 -25.99 -32.95
C LYS A 93 -21.04 -27.49 -32.71
N SER A 94 -21.05 -27.94 -31.46
CA SER A 94 -21.20 -29.37 -31.13
C SER A 94 -22.58 -29.91 -31.49
N SER A 95 -23.62 -29.08 -31.47
CA SER A 95 -24.99 -29.47 -31.90
C SER A 95 -25.18 -29.49 -33.42
N ARG A 96 -24.34 -28.79 -34.20
CA ARG A 96 -24.45 -28.68 -35.66
C ARG A 96 -23.69 -29.76 -36.44
N MET A 97 -22.91 -30.59 -35.75
CA MET A 97 -22.13 -31.69 -36.34
C MET A 97 -22.77 -33.07 -36.16
N ASN A 98 -24.05 -33.13 -35.75
CA ASN A 98 -24.83 -34.36 -35.58
C ASN A 98 -25.97 -34.43 -36.59
#